data_AF-A0A3D0P3S4-F1
#
_entry.id   AF-A0A3D0P3S4-F1
#
_cell.length_a   1.000
_cell.length_b   1.000
_cell.length_c   1.000
_cell.angle_alpha   90.00
_cell.angle_beta   90.00
_cell.angle_gamma   90.00
#
_symmetry.space_group_name_H-M   'P 1'
#
loop_
_entity.id
_entity.type
_entity.pdbx_description
1 polymer ?
#
loop_
_entity_poly.entity_id
_entity_poly.type
_entity_poly.pdbx_seq_one_letter_code
_entity_poly.pdbx_strand_id
1 'polypeptide(L)'
;MTKASILLFVLIGVTAVLCIDAQAQTRKIDEAEFRSKINTATRLRAGRAMRVIVTSEGYAPGDRSRTVYDHGPDGAMRISVSRTSKGVETRSETIRIGGNFYARQNDDGWRKVEVSSGPGSAVAGGRGTGTLGPPPRIETEYAYLGKHRINGQKADRYRKTITTTTIAERKLVRTFVEEYWYREDGMLLRMASEDTIPPNKYRTTTEYDYTSTIIIEPPIK
;
A
#
# COMPACT_ATOMS: atom_id res chain seq x y z
N MET A 1 20.75 -55.21 -1.66
CA MET A 1 20.59 -53.74 -1.54
C MET A 1 21.48 -53.26 -0.42
N THR A 2 22.48 -52.43 -0.70
CA THR A 2 23.43 -51.91 0.30
C THR A 2 22.80 -50.70 1.02
N LYS A 3 23.18 -50.49 2.30
CA LYS A 3 22.66 -49.39 3.15
C LYS A 3 22.80 -47.99 2.51
N ALA A 4 23.75 -47.82 1.58
CA ALA A 4 23.96 -46.59 0.82
C ALA A 4 22.81 -46.25 -0.14
N SER A 5 22.15 -47.26 -0.74
CA SER A 5 21.04 -47.04 -1.68
C SER A 5 19.77 -46.55 -0.97
N ILE A 6 19.53 -46.99 0.27
CA ILE A 6 18.37 -46.56 1.07
C ILE A 6 18.53 -45.10 1.51
N LEU A 7 19.75 -44.70 1.89
CA LEU A 7 20.03 -43.31 2.29
C LEU A 7 19.81 -42.32 1.13
N LEU A 8 20.18 -42.69 -0.10
CA LEU A 8 20.01 -41.84 -1.28
C LEU A 8 18.53 -41.62 -1.64
N PHE A 9 17.70 -42.67 -1.53
CA PHE A 9 16.26 -42.56 -1.79
C PHE A 9 15.52 -41.73 -0.73
N VAL A 10 15.92 -41.82 0.54
CA VAL A 10 15.36 -40.97 1.61
C VAL A 10 15.78 -39.51 1.42
N LEU A 11 17.01 -39.23 0.98
CA LEU A 11 17.49 -37.87 0.74
C LEU A 11 16.79 -37.19 -0.45
N ILE A 12 16.50 -37.94 -1.52
CA ILE A 12 15.74 -37.46 -2.68
C ILE A 12 14.25 -37.26 -2.32
N GLY A 13 13.67 -38.16 -1.53
CA GLY A 13 12.29 -38.00 -1.03
C GLY A 13 12.12 -36.77 -0.14
N VAL A 14 13.07 -36.49 0.76
CA VAL A 14 13.04 -35.31 1.64
C VAL A 14 13.28 -34.02 0.85
N THR A 15 14.16 -34.01 -0.15
CA THR A 15 14.35 -32.81 -1.00
C THR A 15 13.18 -32.57 -1.95
N ALA A 16 12.53 -33.61 -2.47
CA ALA A 16 11.32 -33.45 -3.29
C ALA A 16 10.13 -32.92 -2.47
N VAL A 17 9.97 -33.34 -1.22
CA VAL A 17 8.92 -32.81 -0.32
C VAL A 17 9.22 -31.37 0.11
N LEU A 18 10.49 -30.99 0.28
CA LEU A 18 10.90 -29.62 0.60
C LEU A 18 10.86 -28.66 -0.60
N CYS A 19 10.86 -29.16 -1.84
CA CYS A 19 10.75 -28.33 -3.05
C CYS A 19 9.30 -28.06 -3.48
N ILE A 20 8.31 -28.79 -2.95
CA ILE A 20 6.88 -28.56 -3.28
C ILE A 20 6.36 -27.26 -2.63
N ASP A 21 7.00 -26.77 -1.56
CA ASP A 21 6.62 -25.50 -0.92
C ASP A 21 6.96 -24.25 -1.76
N ALA A 22 7.72 -24.39 -2.86
CA ALA A 22 8.27 -23.24 -3.60
C ALA A 22 7.58 -22.93 -4.93
N GLN A 23 6.71 -23.80 -5.46
CA GLN A 23 5.91 -23.46 -6.64
C GLN A 23 4.53 -22.97 -6.22
N ALA A 24 4.49 -21.72 -5.74
CA ALA A 24 3.24 -21.04 -5.53
C ALA A 24 2.57 -20.83 -6.90
N GLN A 25 1.62 -21.69 -7.26
CA GLN A 25 0.95 -21.66 -8.55
C GLN A 25 0.14 -20.37 -8.65
N THR A 26 0.58 -19.46 -9.51
CA THR A 26 -0.19 -18.27 -9.85
C THR A 26 -1.51 -18.72 -10.46
N ARG A 27 -2.63 -18.20 -9.97
CA ARG A 27 -3.96 -18.49 -10.52
C ARG A 27 -4.77 -17.23 -10.72
N LYS A 28 -5.61 -17.23 -11.75
CA LYS A 28 -6.64 -16.22 -11.94
C LYS A 28 -7.70 -16.37 -10.83
N ILE A 29 -8.16 -15.25 -10.31
CA ILE A 29 -9.25 -15.18 -9.33
C ILE A 29 -10.31 -14.22 -9.84
N ASP A 30 -11.48 -14.22 -9.23
CA ASP A 30 -12.52 -13.25 -9.53
C ASP A 30 -12.43 -12.00 -8.63
N GLU A 31 -13.24 -10.99 -8.95
CA GLU A 31 -13.32 -9.76 -8.18
C GLU A 31 -13.86 -10.00 -6.75
N ALA A 32 -14.74 -10.98 -6.57
CA ALA A 32 -15.38 -11.26 -5.28
C ALA A 32 -14.36 -11.80 -4.26
N GLU A 33 -13.51 -12.74 -4.68
CA GLU A 33 -12.41 -13.26 -3.87
C GLU A 33 -11.43 -12.13 -3.50
N PHE A 34 -11.04 -11.31 -4.48
CA PHE A 34 -10.13 -10.19 -4.25
C PHE A 34 -10.71 -9.16 -3.26
N ARG A 35 -11.97 -8.75 -3.44
CA ARG A 35 -12.66 -7.83 -2.53
C ARG A 35 -12.87 -8.40 -1.13
N SER A 36 -13.10 -9.71 -1.01
CA SER A 36 -13.22 -10.38 0.28
C SER A 36 -11.96 -10.22 1.13
N LYS A 37 -10.76 -10.29 0.51
CA LYS A 37 -9.49 -10.05 1.22
C LYS A 37 -9.35 -8.62 1.71
N ILE A 38 -9.72 -7.63 0.89
CA ILE A 38 -9.75 -6.21 1.28
C ILE A 38 -10.71 -5.98 2.46
N ASN A 39 -11.92 -6.52 2.38
CA ASN A 39 -12.94 -6.36 3.42
C ASN A 39 -12.50 -7.01 4.73
N THR A 40 -11.90 -8.20 4.66
CA THR A 40 -11.36 -8.91 5.83
C THR A 40 -10.27 -8.10 6.51
N ALA A 41 -9.28 -7.61 5.75
CA ALA A 41 -8.20 -6.80 6.30
C ALA A 41 -8.70 -5.48 6.90
N THR A 42 -9.64 -4.81 6.23
CA THR A 42 -10.27 -3.57 6.74
C THR A 42 -10.93 -3.80 8.09
N ARG A 43 -11.70 -4.89 8.23
CA ARG A 43 -12.36 -5.26 9.48
C ARG A 43 -11.35 -5.57 10.59
N LEU A 44 -10.32 -6.36 10.30
CA LEU A 44 -9.32 -6.76 11.30
C LEU A 44 -8.45 -5.57 11.78
N ARG A 45 -8.26 -4.57 10.92
CA ARG A 45 -7.55 -3.33 11.23
C ARG A 45 -8.36 -2.36 12.08
N ALA A 46 -9.69 -2.40 12.00
CA ALA A 46 -10.54 -1.43 12.68
C ALA A 46 -10.25 -1.41 14.20
N GLY A 47 -10.00 -0.22 14.75
CA GLY A 47 -9.75 -0.01 16.18
C GLY A 47 -8.37 -0.44 16.68
N ARG A 48 -7.47 -0.93 15.82
CA ARG A 48 -6.10 -1.30 16.25
C ARG A 48 -5.14 -0.13 16.13
N ALA A 49 -4.25 0.00 17.12
CA ALA A 49 -3.05 0.81 16.97
C ALA A 49 -2.18 0.24 15.84
N MET A 50 -1.68 1.12 14.98
CA MET A 50 -0.85 0.74 13.84
C MET A 50 -0.02 1.92 13.35
N ARG A 51 1.16 1.62 12.83
CA ARG A 51 1.99 2.53 12.06
C ARG A 51 1.86 2.17 10.58
N VAL A 52 1.55 3.14 9.75
CA VAL A 52 1.45 2.99 8.29
C VAL A 52 2.50 3.88 7.64
N ILE A 53 3.38 3.29 6.84
CA ILE A 53 4.43 4.01 6.12
C ILE A 53 4.07 3.99 4.64
N VAL A 54 3.80 5.16 4.07
CA VAL A 54 3.55 5.35 2.64
C VAL A 54 4.79 5.98 2.02
N THR A 55 5.38 5.32 1.04
CA THR A 55 6.46 5.86 0.23
C THR A 55 5.98 6.00 -1.20
N SER A 56 6.15 7.18 -1.79
CA SER A 56 5.82 7.45 -3.19
C SER A 56 7.03 7.99 -3.91
N GLU A 57 7.31 7.43 -5.09
CA GLU A 57 8.37 7.86 -6.00
C GLU A 57 7.71 8.51 -7.22
N GLY A 58 8.05 9.78 -7.47
CA GLY A 58 7.42 10.64 -8.47
C GLY A 58 8.02 10.55 -9.88
N TYR A 59 7.48 11.38 -10.79
CA TYR A 59 7.84 11.44 -12.21
C TYR A 59 9.26 12.01 -12.48
N ALA A 60 9.72 12.97 -11.70
CA ALA A 60 11.06 13.52 -11.84
C ALA A 60 12.05 12.70 -11.00
N PRO A 61 13.21 12.29 -11.57
CA PRO A 61 14.29 11.72 -10.78
C PRO A 61 14.63 12.62 -9.58
N GLY A 62 14.53 12.08 -8.37
CA GLY A 62 14.79 12.80 -7.12
C GLY A 62 13.56 13.29 -6.36
N ASP A 63 12.37 13.28 -6.98
CA ASP A 63 11.12 13.59 -6.28
C ASP A 63 10.60 12.36 -5.54
N ARG A 64 10.56 12.46 -4.21
CA ARG A 64 10.10 11.38 -3.34
C ARG A 64 9.31 11.94 -2.18
N SER A 65 8.34 11.17 -1.70
CA SER A 65 7.68 11.48 -0.44
C SER A 65 7.58 10.24 0.43
N ARG A 66 7.68 10.46 1.74
CA ARG A 66 7.45 9.45 2.76
C ARG A 66 6.50 10.01 3.78
N THR A 67 5.37 9.35 3.97
CA THR A 67 4.39 9.68 5.01
C THR A 67 4.34 8.57 6.03
N VAL A 68 4.42 8.91 7.30
CA VAL A 68 4.21 7.99 8.43
C VAL A 68 2.92 8.40 9.13
N TYR A 69 1.99 7.46 9.23
CA TYR A 69 0.77 7.59 10.00
C TYR A 69 0.89 6.69 11.23
N ASP A 70 0.87 7.29 12.41
CA ASP A 70 0.77 6.58 13.67
C ASP A 70 -0.65 6.72 14.18
N HIS A 71 -1.33 5.59 14.37
CA HIS A 71 -2.64 5.50 14.97
C HIS A 71 -2.49 5.00 16.40
N GLY A 72 -2.82 5.87 17.36
CA GLY A 72 -2.80 5.57 18.78
C GLY A 72 -4.19 5.22 19.33
N PRO A 73 -4.29 4.91 20.63
CA PRO A 73 -5.56 4.68 21.31
C PRO A 73 -6.48 5.91 21.24
N ASP A 74 -7.78 5.69 21.42
CA ASP A 74 -8.82 6.73 21.47
C ASP A 74 -8.88 7.67 20.25
N GLY A 75 -8.43 7.18 19.09
CA GLY A 75 -8.42 7.94 17.85
C GLY A 75 -7.31 8.98 17.76
N ALA A 76 -6.33 8.93 18.68
CA ALA A 76 -5.12 9.74 18.56
C ALA A 76 -4.38 9.39 17.26
N MET A 77 -3.84 10.41 16.60
CA MET A 77 -3.19 10.24 15.31
C MET A 77 -1.99 11.18 15.19
N ARG A 78 -0.87 10.66 14.69
CA ARG A 78 0.27 11.48 14.29
C ARG A 78 0.57 11.20 12.82
N ILE A 79 0.78 12.27 12.07
CA ILE A 79 1.15 12.22 10.66
C ILE A 79 2.48 12.93 10.53
N SER A 80 3.46 12.28 9.92
CA SER A 80 4.75 12.90 9.56
C SER A 80 4.95 12.72 8.07
N VAL A 81 5.04 13.81 7.33
CA VAL A 81 5.30 13.83 5.89
C VAL A 81 6.69 14.39 5.66
N SER A 82 7.55 13.66 4.96
CA SER A 82 8.76 14.21 4.35
C SER A 82 8.62 14.18 2.83
N ARG A 83 9.03 15.27 2.17
CA ARG A 83 9.01 15.40 0.71
C ARG A 83 10.35 15.96 0.26
N THR A 84 10.99 15.28 -0.68
CA THR A 84 12.11 15.81 -1.44
C THR A 84 11.59 16.22 -2.81
N SER A 85 11.87 17.46 -3.21
CA SER A 85 11.55 17.97 -4.54
C SER A 85 12.70 18.85 -5.03
N LYS A 86 13.22 18.59 -6.23
CA LYS A 86 14.36 19.35 -6.80
C LYS A 86 15.55 19.50 -5.83
N GLY A 87 15.85 18.45 -5.06
CA GLY A 87 16.95 18.44 -4.08
C GLY A 87 16.64 19.13 -2.74
N VAL A 88 15.48 19.76 -2.58
CA VAL A 88 15.06 20.39 -1.31
C VAL A 88 14.18 19.41 -0.54
N GLU A 89 14.54 19.15 0.72
CA GLU A 89 13.72 18.37 1.64
C GLU A 89 12.84 19.29 2.49
N THR A 90 11.57 18.93 2.62
CA THR A 90 10.61 19.57 3.52
C THR A 90 9.97 18.53 4.41
N ARG A 91 9.68 18.91 5.64
CA ARG A 91 8.99 18.05 6.62
C ARG A 91 7.77 18.76 7.16
N SER A 92 6.67 18.06 7.31
CA SER A 92 5.52 18.53 8.07
C SER A 92 5.05 17.45 9.02
N GLU A 93 4.63 17.86 10.22
CA GLU A 93 4.07 16.96 11.20
C GLU A 93 2.76 17.49 11.76
N THR A 94 1.84 16.58 12.02
CA THR A 94 0.54 16.87 12.62
C THR A 94 0.26 15.85 13.70
N ILE A 95 -0.25 16.29 14.84
CA ILE A 95 -0.75 15.44 15.92
C ILE A 95 -2.19 15.83 16.20
N ARG A 96 -3.07 14.84 16.27
CA ARG A 96 -4.45 14.96 16.73
C ARG A 96 -4.63 14.11 17.97
N ILE A 97 -5.12 14.72 19.05
CA ILE A 97 -5.49 14.03 20.30
C ILE A 97 -6.85 14.59 20.73
N GLY A 98 -7.88 13.76 20.67
CA GLY A 98 -9.26 14.20 20.84
C GLY A 98 -9.65 15.30 19.83
N GLY A 99 -10.06 16.46 20.35
CA GLY A 99 -10.39 17.66 19.58
C GLY A 99 -9.22 18.60 19.32
N ASN A 100 -8.03 18.34 19.89
CA ASN A 100 -6.87 19.21 19.72
C ASN A 100 -6.02 18.80 18.52
N PHE A 101 -5.55 19.80 17.77
CA PHE A 101 -4.67 19.62 16.62
C PHE A 101 -3.40 20.45 16.83
N TYR A 102 -2.27 19.82 16.55
CA TYR A 102 -0.95 20.44 16.64
C TYR A 102 -0.24 20.24 15.31
N ALA A 103 0.45 21.25 14.83
CA ALA A 103 1.23 21.16 13.60
C ALA A 103 2.60 21.81 13.77
N ARG A 104 3.58 21.30 13.03
CA ARG A 104 4.88 21.97 12.79
C ARG A 104 5.35 21.72 11.37
N GLN A 105 6.22 22.61 10.89
CA GLN A 105 6.86 22.49 9.59
C GLN A 105 8.37 22.62 9.79
N ASN A 106 9.14 21.73 9.18
CA ASN A 106 10.59 21.63 9.34
C ASN A 106 10.98 21.66 10.84
N ASP A 107 11.88 22.56 11.22
CA ASP A 107 12.37 22.74 12.58
C ASP A 107 11.61 23.82 13.36
N ASP A 108 10.47 24.30 12.83
CA ASP A 108 9.63 25.27 13.53
C ASP A 108 9.02 24.66 14.80
N GLY A 109 8.74 25.52 15.77
CA GLY A 109 8.03 25.16 16.99
C GLY A 109 6.63 24.61 16.71
N TRP A 110 6.14 23.75 17.59
CA TRP A 110 4.76 23.28 17.54
C TRP A 110 3.79 24.43 17.77
N ARG A 111 2.74 24.49 16.95
CA ARG A 111 1.60 25.38 17.17
C ARG A 111 0.32 24.57 17.31
N LYS A 112 -0.55 25.00 18.23
CA LYS A 112 -1.92 24.51 18.29
C LYS A 112 -2.70 25.13 17.13
N VAL A 113 -3.35 24.29 16.34
CA VAL A 113 -4.20 24.72 15.23
C VAL A 113 -5.62 24.79 15.75
N GLU A 114 -6.21 25.98 15.72
CA GLU A 114 -7.64 26.12 15.95
C GLU A 114 -8.36 25.51 14.75
N VAL A 115 -9.08 24.43 15.00
CA VAL A 115 -9.97 23.86 13.99
C VAL A 115 -11.17 24.78 13.93
N SER A 116 -11.16 25.73 12.98
CA SER A 116 -12.42 26.28 12.53
C SER A 116 -13.20 25.10 11.95
N SER A 117 -14.38 24.85 12.51
CA SER A 117 -15.37 23.95 11.92
C SER A 117 -15.92 24.59 10.64
N GLY A 118 -15.04 24.82 9.67
CA GLY A 118 -15.42 25.08 8.29
C GLY A 118 -15.79 23.73 7.66
N PRO A 119 -16.81 23.69 6.79
CA PRO A 119 -17.13 22.49 6.04
C PRO A 119 -15.85 22.03 5.34
N GLY A 120 -15.41 20.81 5.65
CA GLY A 120 -14.21 20.23 5.07
C GLY A 120 -14.27 20.37 3.56
N SER A 121 -13.24 20.99 2.97
CA SER A 121 -13.05 20.97 1.52
C SER A 121 -12.97 19.52 1.09
N ALA A 122 -14.10 18.97 0.68
CA ALA A 122 -14.13 17.87 -0.26
C ALA A 122 -13.34 18.37 -1.46
N VAL A 123 -12.19 17.75 -1.70
CA VAL A 123 -11.53 17.81 -2.99
C VAL A 123 -12.49 17.14 -3.96
N ALA A 124 -13.42 17.91 -4.50
CA ALA A 124 -14.24 17.51 -5.62
C ALA A 124 -13.27 17.36 -6.80
N GLY A 125 -12.98 16.12 -7.18
CA GLY A 125 -12.24 15.82 -8.39
C GLY A 125 -12.94 16.50 -9.56
N GLY A 126 -12.29 17.48 -10.16
CA GLY A 126 -12.79 18.16 -11.36
C GLY A 126 -13.06 17.13 -12.45
N ARG A 127 -14.32 16.90 -12.77
CA ARG A 127 -14.70 16.25 -14.02
C ARG A 127 -14.58 17.29 -15.13
N GLY A 128 -13.42 17.35 -15.76
CA GLY A 128 -13.27 18.04 -17.03
C GLY A 128 -14.12 17.33 -18.08
N THR A 129 -15.16 18.00 -18.57
CA THR A 129 -15.93 17.58 -19.74
C THR A 129 -15.11 17.87 -20.99
N GLY A 130 -14.26 16.92 -21.36
CA GLY A 130 -13.68 16.83 -22.70
C GLY A 130 -14.66 16.10 -23.63
N THR A 131 -14.73 16.54 -24.88
CA THR A 131 -15.58 16.02 -25.96
C THR A 131 -15.55 14.49 -26.08
N LEU A 132 -16.73 13.90 -26.24
CA LEU A 132 -16.99 12.46 -26.35
C LEU A 132 -16.34 11.85 -27.60
N GLY A 133 -15.09 11.39 -27.44
CA GLY A 133 -14.59 10.27 -28.24
C GLY A 133 -15.29 8.96 -27.84
N PRO A 134 -15.09 7.86 -28.59
CA PRO A 134 -15.60 6.55 -28.20
C PRO A 134 -15.14 6.21 -26.78
N PRO A 135 -16.01 5.57 -25.96
CA PRO A 135 -15.67 5.24 -24.58
C PRO A 135 -14.41 4.36 -24.56
N PRO A 136 -13.49 4.60 -23.62
CA PRO A 136 -12.29 3.78 -23.52
C PRO A 136 -12.67 2.33 -23.20
N ARG A 137 -11.95 1.37 -23.76
CA ARG A 137 -12.07 -0.03 -23.37
C ARG A 137 -11.31 -0.23 -22.06
N ILE A 138 -11.99 -0.75 -21.04
CA ILE A 138 -11.41 -1.04 -19.73
C ILE A 138 -11.43 -2.54 -19.52
N GLU A 139 -10.27 -3.12 -19.26
CA GLU A 139 -10.10 -4.53 -18.89
C GLU A 139 -9.59 -4.58 -17.45
N THR A 140 -10.16 -5.45 -16.63
CA THR A 140 -9.71 -5.67 -15.25
C THR A 140 -9.45 -7.14 -15.01
N GLU A 141 -8.29 -7.44 -14.44
CA GLU A 141 -7.85 -8.79 -14.13
C GLU A 141 -7.45 -8.90 -12.67
N TYR A 142 -7.75 -10.05 -12.07
CA TYR A 142 -7.39 -10.36 -10.69
C TYR A 142 -6.61 -11.68 -10.66
N ALA A 143 -5.54 -11.72 -9.86
CA ALA A 143 -4.72 -12.91 -9.70
C ALA A 143 -4.27 -13.10 -8.26
N TYR A 144 -4.20 -14.36 -7.84
CA TYR A 144 -3.42 -14.80 -6.68
C TYR A 144 -2.03 -15.17 -7.19
N LEU A 145 -1.01 -14.52 -6.65
CA LEU A 145 0.38 -14.69 -7.07
C LEU A 145 1.16 -15.66 -6.18
N GLY A 146 0.52 -16.23 -5.18
CA GLY A 146 1.15 -17.20 -4.30
C GLY A 146 1.60 -16.67 -2.94
N LYS A 147 2.31 -17.53 -2.21
CA LYS A 147 2.89 -17.23 -0.92
C LYS A 147 4.23 -16.50 -1.07
N HIS A 148 4.45 -15.51 -0.23
CA HIS A 148 5.63 -14.67 -0.16
C HIS A 148 6.05 -14.49 1.30
N ARG A 149 7.25 -13.94 1.49
CA ARG A 149 7.70 -13.42 2.78
C ARG A 149 7.93 -11.92 2.68
N ILE A 150 7.38 -11.15 3.62
CA ILE A 150 7.63 -9.72 3.78
C ILE A 150 8.00 -9.46 5.24
N ASN A 151 9.13 -8.82 5.48
CA ASN A 151 9.63 -8.49 6.83
C ASN A 151 9.63 -9.71 7.77
N GLY A 152 10.04 -10.88 7.26
CA GLY A 152 10.07 -12.15 8.00
C GLY A 152 8.71 -12.84 8.17
N GLN A 153 7.59 -12.19 7.83
CA GLN A 153 6.25 -12.72 7.96
C GLN A 153 5.80 -13.42 6.67
N LYS A 154 5.10 -14.55 6.80
CA LYS A 154 4.45 -15.23 5.68
C LYS A 154 3.25 -14.40 5.20
N ALA A 155 3.10 -14.26 3.90
CA ALA A 155 2.04 -13.48 3.30
C ALA A 155 1.53 -14.08 1.98
N ASP A 156 0.23 -14.02 1.75
CA ASP A 156 -0.41 -14.29 0.47
C ASP A 156 -0.45 -13.01 -0.38
N ARG A 157 0.05 -13.10 -1.62
CA ARG A 157 0.11 -11.97 -2.56
C ARG A 157 -1.01 -12.03 -3.58
N TYR A 158 -1.69 -10.91 -3.78
CA TYR A 158 -2.75 -10.73 -4.74
C TYR A 158 -2.44 -9.54 -5.65
N ARG A 159 -2.93 -9.59 -6.89
CA ARG A 159 -2.77 -8.52 -7.89
C ARG A 159 -4.12 -8.20 -8.53
N LYS A 160 -4.34 -6.91 -8.76
CA LYS A 160 -5.37 -6.37 -9.63
C LYS A 160 -4.67 -5.56 -10.73
N THR A 161 -5.01 -5.82 -11.98
CA THR A 161 -4.51 -5.07 -13.14
C THR A 161 -5.70 -4.42 -13.83
N ILE A 162 -5.63 -3.12 -14.08
CA ILE A 162 -6.59 -2.38 -14.89
C ILE A 162 -5.86 -1.87 -16.13
N THR A 163 -6.32 -2.28 -17.31
CA THR A 163 -5.81 -1.79 -18.59
C THR A 163 -6.87 -0.96 -19.27
N THR A 164 -6.58 0.32 -19.49
CA THR A 164 -7.46 1.26 -20.19
C THR A 164 -6.87 1.56 -21.56
N THR A 165 -7.61 1.25 -22.63
CA THR A 165 -7.22 1.53 -24.01
C THR A 165 -8.17 2.56 -24.63
N THR A 166 -7.64 3.71 -25.04
CA THR A 166 -8.39 4.72 -25.81
C THR A 166 -8.15 4.51 -27.29
N ILE A 167 -9.23 4.41 -28.08
CA ILE A 167 -9.17 4.05 -29.51
C ILE A 167 -9.06 5.28 -30.43
N ALA A 168 -9.40 6.49 -29.96
CA ALA A 168 -9.33 7.70 -30.79
C ALA A 168 -7.89 8.23 -30.95
N GLU A 169 -7.42 8.27 -32.20
CA GLU A 169 -6.22 8.92 -32.79
C GLU A 169 -4.83 8.65 -32.17
N ARG A 170 -4.75 8.25 -30.91
CA ARG A 170 -3.54 7.79 -30.24
C ARG A 170 -3.94 6.66 -29.31
N LYS A 171 -3.48 5.45 -29.62
CA LYS A 171 -3.68 4.23 -28.80
C LYS A 171 -2.99 4.41 -27.45
N LEU A 172 -3.58 5.22 -26.56
CA LEU A 172 -3.10 5.40 -25.21
C LEU A 172 -3.51 4.16 -24.43
N VAL A 173 -2.51 3.40 -23.98
CA VAL A 173 -2.68 2.29 -23.07
C VAL A 173 -2.19 2.75 -21.71
N ARG A 174 -3.12 2.96 -20.78
CA ARG A 174 -2.81 3.13 -19.36
C ARG A 174 -2.91 1.78 -18.67
N THR A 175 -1.88 1.39 -17.93
CA THR A 175 -1.90 0.17 -17.12
C THR A 175 -1.73 0.55 -15.66
N PHE A 176 -2.71 0.20 -14.84
CA PHE A 176 -2.66 0.39 -13.40
C PHE A 176 -2.62 -0.98 -12.71
N VAL A 177 -1.55 -1.24 -11.97
CA VAL A 177 -1.35 -2.50 -11.23
C VAL A 177 -1.40 -2.18 -9.75
N GLU A 178 -2.23 -2.91 -9.01
CA GLU A 178 -2.23 -2.90 -7.54
C GLU A 178 -1.88 -4.30 -7.04
N GLU A 179 -1.01 -4.36 -6.04
CA GLU A 179 -0.63 -5.60 -5.37
C GLU A 179 -0.81 -5.47 -3.86
N TYR A 180 -1.27 -6.54 -3.25
CA TYR A 180 -1.61 -6.62 -1.83
C TYR A 180 -0.98 -7.87 -1.23
N TRP A 181 -0.36 -7.73 -0.06
CA TRP A 181 0.22 -8.84 0.69
C TRP A 181 -0.51 -8.96 2.02
N TYR A 182 -1.23 -10.07 2.20
CA TYR A 182 -1.96 -10.35 3.44
C TYR A 182 -1.24 -11.41 4.24
N ARG A 183 -1.07 -11.19 5.53
CA ARG A 183 -0.60 -12.20 6.48
C ARG A 183 -1.58 -13.38 6.55
N GLU A 184 -1.12 -14.51 7.08
CA GLU A 184 -1.94 -15.72 7.27
C GLU A 184 -3.26 -15.47 8.03
N ASP A 185 -3.28 -14.52 8.96
CA ASP A 185 -4.50 -14.13 9.71
C ASP A 185 -5.42 -13.15 8.94
N GLY A 186 -5.06 -12.77 7.71
CA GLY A 186 -5.81 -11.84 6.87
C GLY A 186 -5.46 -10.37 7.05
N MET A 187 -4.49 -10.02 7.91
CA MET A 187 -4.03 -8.63 8.08
C MET A 187 -3.23 -8.16 6.86
N LEU A 188 -3.48 -6.95 6.36
CA LEU A 188 -2.72 -6.38 5.26
C LEU A 188 -1.33 -5.95 5.73
N LEU A 189 -0.25 -6.46 5.15
CA LEU A 189 1.12 -6.07 5.49
C LEU A 189 1.69 -5.02 4.55
N ARG A 190 1.36 -5.13 3.26
CA ARG A 190 1.88 -4.24 2.22
C ARG A 190 0.86 -4.07 1.11
N MET A 191 0.85 -2.88 0.54
CA MET A 191 0.22 -2.55 -0.74
C MET A 191 1.27 -1.90 -1.64
N ALA A 192 1.25 -2.20 -2.92
CA ALA A 192 2.04 -1.49 -3.92
C ALA A 192 1.14 -1.18 -5.11
N SER A 193 1.22 0.04 -5.62
CA SER A 193 0.54 0.42 -6.85
C SER A 193 1.52 1.00 -7.86
N GLU A 194 1.25 0.72 -9.12
CA GLU A 194 2.04 1.17 -10.26
C GLU A 194 1.08 1.68 -11.34
N ASP A 195 1.20 2.94 -11.72
CA ASP A 195 0.42 3.57 -12.78
C ASP A 195 1.33 3.90 -13.95
N THR A 196 1.11 3.23 -15.09
CA THR A 196 1.93 3.40 -16.29
C THR A 196 1.09 4.07 -17.37
N ILE A 197 1.50 5.28 -17.75
CA ILE A 197 0.94 6.07 -18.84
C ILE A 197 2.13 6.48 -19.71
N PRO A 198 2.50 5.69 -20.73
CA PRO A 198 3.75 5.89 -21.47
C PRO A 198 3.94 7.34 -21.95
N PRO A 199 5.14 7.93 -21.75
CA PRO A 199 6.36 7.32 -21.23
C PRO A 199 6.46 7.26 -19.69
N ASN A 200 5.44 7.72 -18.98
CA ASN A 200 5.47 7.95 -17.53
C ASN A 200 5.09 6.70 -16.74
N LYS A 201 5.70 6.56 -15.57
CA LYS A 201 5.45 5.47 -14.63
C LYS A 201 5.51 6.00 -13.19
N TYR A 202 4.48 5.70 -12.41
CA TYR A 202 4.35 6.14 -11.01
C TYR A 202 4.30 4.93 -10.10
N ARG A 203 4.98 4.99 -8.94
CA ARG A 203 4.95 3.90 -7.96
C ARG A 203 4.66 4.43 -6.57
N THR A 204 3.75 3.76 -5.87
CA THR A 204 3.50 3.97 -4.45
C THR A 204 3.58 2.65 -3.72
N THR A 205 4.26 2.62 -2.57
CA THR A 205 4.26 1.49 -1.64
C THR A 205 3.68 1.96 -0.31
N THR A 206 2.83 1.14 0.29
CA THR A 206 2.31 1.35 1.64
C THR A 206 2.62 0.11 2.47
N GLU A 207 3.29 0.28 3.60
CA GLU A 207 3.62 -0.78 4.55
C GLU A 207 2.87 -0.54 5.86
N TYR A 208 2.39 -1.64 6.45
CA TYR A 208 1.61 -1.63 7.68
C TYR A 208 2.35 -2.38 8.77
N ASP A 209 2.54 -1.71 9.91
CA ASP A 209 3.15 -2.25 11.11
C ASP A 209 2.16 -2.16 12.28
N TYR A 210 1.72 -3.32 12.76
CA TYR A 210 0.71 -3.46 13.80
C TYR A 210 1.34 -3.58 15.19
N THR A 211 2.07 -2.56 15.61
CA THR A 211 2.63 -2.52 16.97
C THR A 211 1.56 -2.16 18.00
N SER A 212 1.55 -2.84 19.14
CA SER A 212 0.59 -2.60 20.22
C SER A 212 0.96 -1.42 21.14
N THR A 213 2.07 -0.72 20.89
CA THR A 213 2.67 0.23 21.83
C THR A 213 2.90 1.63 21.24
N ILE A 214 2.01 2.10 20.37
CA ILE A 214 2.07 3.48 19.86
C ILE A 214 1.47 4.43 20.90
N ILE A 215 2.34 5.23 21.52
CA ILE A 215 1.96 6.31 22.44
C ILE A 215 2.07 7.64 21.69
N ILE A 216 1.00 8.45 21.71
CA ILE A 216 0.94 9.77 21.07
C ILE A 216 0.55 10.79 22.13
N GLU A 217 1.45 11.72 22.41
CA GLU A 217 1.29 12.74 23.46
C GLU A 217 1.21 14.15 22.86
N PRO A 218 0.54 15.11 23.56
CA PRO A 218 0.55 16.49 23.15
C PRO A 218 2.00 17.04 23.13
N PRO A 219 2.40 17.77 22.08
CA PRO A 219 3.76 18.28 21.97
C PRO A 219 4.01 19.54 22.82
N ILE A 220 2.96 20.11 23.42
CA ILE A 220 2.99 21.31 24.27
C ILE A 220 2.26 20.94 25.56
N LYS A 221 2.87 21.26 26.72
CA LYS A 221 2.27 21.09 28.04
C LYS A 221 1.34 22.25 28.37
#